data_AF-A0A0F5AL60-F1
#
_entry.id   AF-A0A0F5AL60-F1
#
_cell.length_a   1.000
_cell.length_b   1.000
_cell.length_c   1.000
_cell.angle_alpha   90.00
_cell.angle_beta   90.00
_cell.angle_gamma   90.00
#
_symmetry.space_group_name_H-M   'P 1'
#
loop_
_entity.id
_entity.type
_entity.pdbx_description
1 polymer ?
#
loop_
_entity_poly.entity_id
_entity_poly.type
_entity_poly.pdbx_seq_one_letter_code
_entity_poly.pdbx_strand_id
1 'polypeptide(L)'
;MPVQSTEKVCVGWREWISLPDLDIARIKAKIDTGARTSCLHTFKIEEFEKGGAAWVRFWIHPHQGDDEHVIQAEAPVLARRVVRDSGGHEQLRYVIQTTLKAGELCYPIEMTLTARDNMRFRMLLGRTAMTGNVIVDPMHSFLLGK
;
A
#
# COMPACT_ATOMS: atom_id res chain seq x y z
N MET A 1 -15.84 -19.45 23.29
CA MET A 1 -16.32 -18.77 22.07
C MET A 1 -15.72 -19.50 20.89
N PRO A 2 -16.49 -20.10 19.98
CA PRO A 2 -15.91 -20.69 18.78
C PRO A 2 -15.38 -19.54 17.91
N VAL A 3 -14.09 -19.59 17.60
CA VAL A 3 -13.49 -18.73 16.57
C VAL A 3 -14.12 -19.16 15.25
N GLN A 4 -14.98 -18.33 14.66
CA GLN A 4 -15.34 -18.49 13.26
C GLN A 4 -14.04 -18.37 12.46
N SER A 5 -13.59 -19.47 11.89
CA SER A 5 -12.45 -19.49 10.97
C SER A 5 -12.90 -18.81 9.69
N THR A 6 -12.66 -17.51 9.58
CA THR A 6 -12.57 -16.87 8.26
C THR A 6 -11.42 -17.56 7.54
N GLU A 7 -11.72 -18.28 6.45
CA GLU A 7 -10.68 -18.89 5.63
C GLU A 7 -9.75 -17.77 5.14
N LYS A 8 -8.52 -17.78 5.65
CA LYS A 8 -7.50 -16.81 5.24
C LYS A 8 -7.01 -17.19 3.86
N VAL A 9 -6.84 -16.19 2.99
CA VAL A 9 -6.33 -16.42 1.65
C VAL A 9 -4.81 -16.59 1.69
N CYS A 10 -4.30 -17.65 1.06
CA CYS A 10 -2.86 -17.83 0.90
C CYS A 10 -2.34 -16.90 -0.20
N VAL A 11 -1.29 -16.13 0.10
CA VAL A 11 -0.65 -15.18 -0.82
C VAL A 11 0.85 -15.45 -0.88
N GLY A 12 1.48 -15.20 -2.02
CA GLY A 12 2.92 -15.23 -2.16
C GLY A 12 3.61 -14.06 -1.47
N TRP A 13 4.94 -14.06 -1.40
CA TRP A 13 5.71 -12.94 -0.82
C TRP A 13 5.64 -11.65 -1.65
N ARG A 14 5.16 -11.74 -2.89
CA ARG A 14 4.79 -10.60 -3.74
C ARG A 14 3.54 -10.93 -4.55
N GLU A 15 2.68 -9.93 -4.70
CA GLU A 15 1.39 -10.04 -5.38
C GLU A 15 1.14 -8.84 -6.29
N TRP A 16 0.18 -9.01 -7.19
CA TRP A 16 -0.43 -7.89 -7.90
C TRP A 16 -1.61 -7.37 -7.08
N ILE A 17 -1.65 -6.06 -6.86
CA ILE A 17 -2.70 -5.38 -6.12
C ILE A 17 -3.29 -4.28 -6.99
N SER A 18 -4.60 -4.06 -6.89
CA SER A 18 -5.28 -2.88 -7.42
C SER A 18 -5.69 -1.96 -6.27
N LEU A 19 -5.60 -0.65 -6.48
CA LEU A 19 -6.08 0.40 -5.58
C LEU A 19 -7.06 1.29 -6.36
N PRO A 20 -8.32 0.85 -6.57
CA PRO A 20 -9.28 1.53 -7.44
C PRO A 20 -9.56 2.98 -7.04
N ASP A 21 -9.56 3.30 -5.74
CA ASP A 21 -9.78 4.68 -5.27
C ASP A 21 -8.66 5.64 -5.70
N LEU A 22 -7.51 5.10 -6.11
CA LEU A 22 -6.34 5.84 -6.59
C LEU A 22 -6.12 5.68 -8.10
N ASP A 23 -7.08 5.08 -8.81
CA ASP A 23 -6.99 4.73 -10.24
C ASP A 23 -5.81 3.80 -10.59
N ILE A 24 -5.35 3.01 -9.61
CA ILE A 24 -4.27 2.04 -9.82
C ILE A 24 -4.88 0.69 -10.14
N ALA A 25 -4.97 0.38 -11.44
CA ALA A 25 -5.43 -0.92 -11.91
C ALA A 25 -4.51 -2.06 -11.44
N ARG A 26 -3.19 -1.82 -11.37
CA ARG A 26 -2.22 -2.86 -11.03
C ARG A 26 -0.88 -2.30 -10.54
N ILE A 27 -0.47 -2.70 -9.34
CA ILE A 27 0.83 -2.41 -8.75
C ILE A 27 1.44 -3.67 -8.15
N LYS A 28 2.75 -3.86 -8.35
CA LYS A 28 3.48 -4.98 -7.75
C LYS A 28 3.79 -4.64 -6.30
N ALA A 29 3.19 -5.38 -5.37
CA ALA A 29 3.40 -5.20 -3.95
C ALA A 29 4.26 -6.32 -3.37
N LYS A 30 5.14 -5.97 -2.44
CA LYS A 30 5.74 -6.95 -1.53
C LYS A 30 4.78 -7.16 -0.36
N ILE A 31 4.50 -8.41 -0.04
CA ILE A 31 3.77 -8.78 1.17
C ILE A 31 4.78 -8.82 2.32
N ASP A 32 4.80 -7.76 3.14
CA ASP A 32 5.90 -7.47 4.05
C ASP A 32 5.48 -7.64 5.52
N THR A 33 5.74 -8.82 6.07
CA THR A 33 5.47 -9.14 7.48
C THR A 33 6.36 -8.33 8.44
N GLY A 34 7.45 -7.71 7.97
CA GLY A 34 8.27 -6.80 8.76
C GLY A 34 7.65 -5.41 8.92
N ALA A 35 6.86 -4.96 7.94
CA ALA A 35 6.20 -3.66 7.97
C ALA A 35 4.90 -3.68 8.80
N ARG A 36 4.75 -2.73 9.74
CA ARG A 36 3.48 -2.58 10.48
C ARG A 36 2.37 -2.06 9.58
N THR A 37 2.60 -0.88 8.98
CA THR A 37 1.65 -0.17 8.12
C THR A 37 2.07 -0.34 6.66
N SER A 38 1.09 -0.52 5.77
CA SER A 38 1.32 -0.53 4.32
C SER A 38 1.90 0.80 3.84
N CYS A 39 2.59 0.78 2.71
CA CYS A 39 3.26 1.95 2.17
C CYS A 39 3.19 1.98 0.65
N LEU A 40 2.97 3.18 0.10
CA LEU A 40 2.96 3.47 -1.34
C LEU A 40 4.11 4.42 -1.67
N HIS A 41 4.91 4.03 -2.66
CA HIS A 41 5.94 4.89 -3.20
C HIS A 41 5.31 5.96 -4.10
N THR A 42 5.61 7.22 -3.81
CA THR A 42 5.18 8.40 -4.55
C THR A 42 6.42 9.22 -4.89
N PHE A 43 6.61 9.61 -6.14
CA PHE A 43 7.77 10.45 -6.51
C PHE A 43 7.54 11.94 -6.26
N LYS A 44 6.29 12.34 -6.06
CA LYS A 44 5.90 13.72 -5.72
C LYS A 44 4.66 13.69 -4.82
N ILE A 45 4.61 14.62 -3.86
CA ILE A 45 3.46 14.85 -2.97
C ILE A 45 3.28 16.37 -2.79
N GLU A 46 2.05 16.84 -2.90
CA GLU A 46 1.62 18.21 -2.60
C GLU A 46 0.45 18.18 -1.61
N GLU A 47 0.55 18.95 -0.53
CA GLU A 47 -0.56 19.17 0.40
C GLU A 47 -1.44 20.32 -0.09
N PHE A 48 -2.75 20.17 0.05
CA PHE A 48 -3.72 21.22 -0.24
C PHE A 48 -4.96 21.09 0.65
N GLU A 49 -5.79 22.13 0.67
CA GLU A 49 -7.08 22.12 1.38
C GLU A 49 -8.23 21.98 0.38
N LYS A 50 -9.22 21.14 0.71
CA LYS A 50 -10.44 20.96 -0.09
C LYS A 50 -11.63 20.88 0.85
N GLY A 51 -12.49 21.88 0.79
CA GLY A 51 -13.70 21.97 1.64
C GLY A 51 -13.39 22.01 3.14
N GLY A 52 -12.32 22.70 3.56
CA GLY A 52 -11.92 22.80 4.96
C GLY A 52 -11.20 21.58 5.53
N ALA A 53 -10.92 20.56 4.71
CA ALA A 53 -10.17 19.38 5.10
C ALA A 53 -8.79 19.35 4.43
N ALA A 54 -7.81 18.76 5.12
CA ALA A 54 -6.47 18.53 4.57
C ALA A 54 -6.47 17.35 3.59
N TRP A 55 -5.90 17.58 2.41
CA TRP A 55 -5.77 16.60 1.33
C TRP A 55 -4.32 16.55 0.85
N VAL A 56 -3.98 15.44 0.20
CA VAL A 56 -2.71 15.28 -0.49
C VAL A 56 -2.96 14.86 -1.94
N ARG A 57 -2.26 15.52 -2.85
CA ARG A 57 -2.11 15.11 -4.24
C ARG A 57 -0.75 14.46 -4.41
N PHE A 58 -0.69 13.32 -5.07
CA PHE A 58 0.56 12.57 -5.20
C PHE A 58 0.64 11.86 -6.55
N TRP A 59 1.88 11.60 -6.97
CA TRP A 59 2.17 10.98 -8.25
C TRP A 59 2.96 9.69 -8.07
N ILE A 60 2.58 8.68 -8.84
CA ILE A 60 3.05 7.31 -8.68
C ILE A 60 3.47 6.77 -10.05
N HIS A 61 4.59 6.04 -10.05
CA HIS A 61 4.95 5.13 -11.12
C HIS A 61 4.49 3.72 -10.71
N PRO A 62 3.34 3.22 -11.18
CA PRO A 62 2.78 1.94 -10.72
C PRO A 62 3.59 0.75 -11.25
N HIS A 63 4.33 0.96 -12.34
CA HIS A 63 5.17 -0.03 -12.99
C HIS A 63 6.63 0.13 -12.55
N GLN A 64 7.32 -1.00 -12.45
CA GLN A 64 8.69 -1.06 -11.95
C GLN A 64 9.64 -0.89 -13.14
N GLY A 65 10.56 0.09 -13.08
CA GLY A 65 11.47 0.40 -14.19
C GLY A 65 10.83 1.18 -15.34
N ASP A 66 9.62 1.70 -15.12
CA ASP A 66 8.92 2.60 -16.04
C ASP A 66 8.60 3.88 -15.26
N ASP A 67 9.24 4.97 -15.68
CA ASP A 67 9.08 6.30 -15.10
C ASP A 67 8.28 7.22 -16.06
N GLU A 68 7.81 6.71 -17.20
CA GLU A 68 6.95 7.45 -18.14
C GLU A 68 5.49 7.34 -17.75
N HIS A 69 5.07 6.16 -17.29
CA HIS A 69 3.70 5.94 -16.85
C HIS A 69 3.47 6.55 -15.47
N VAL A 70 2.57 7.54 -15.40
CA VAL A 70 2.28 8.31 -14.18
C VAL A 70 0.79 8.24 -13.87
N ILE A 71 0.48 7.89 -12.63
CA ILE A 71 -0.85 8.06 -12.04
C ILE A 71 -0.79 9.23 -11.06
N GLN A 72 -1.70 10.18 -11.23
CA GLN A 72 -1.94 11.26 -10.26
C GLN A 72 -3.20 10.92 -9.47
N ALA A 73 -3.07 10.89 -8.14
CA ALA A 73 -4.20 10.62 -7.25
C ALA A 73 -4.30 11.67 -6.14
N GLU A 74 -5.50 11.81 -5.58
CA GLU A 74 -5.79 12.70 -4.45
C GLU A 74 -6.51 11.91 -3.36
N ALA A 75 -6.15 12.15 -2.10
CA ALA A 75 -6.84 11.53 -0.97
C ALA A 75 -6.88 12.46 0.25
N PRO A 76 -7.91 12.36 1.10
CA PRO A 76 -7.94 13.06 2.38
C PRO A 76 -6.82 12.54 3.29
N VAL A 77 -6.20 13.44 4.04
CA VAL A 77 -5.19 13.08 5.04
C VAL A 77 -5.90 12.57 6.29
N LEU A 78 -5.79 11.27 6.57
CA LEU A 78 -6.34 10.68 7.80
C LEU A 78 -5.48 11.00 9.02
N ALA A 79 -4.17 10.97 8.85
CA ALA A 79 -3.21 11.25 9.91
C ALA A 79 -1.83 11.56 9.31
N ARG A 80 -0.92 11.98 10.18
CA ARG A 80 0.52 11.97 9.93
C ARG A 80 1.17 11.03 10.94
N ARG A 81 2.08 10.16 10.50
CA ARG A 81 2.77 9.19 11.37
C ARG A 81 4.27 9.27 11.16
N VAL A 82 5.03 9.28 12.25
CA VAL A 82 6.48 9.08 12.21
C VAL A 82 6.74 7.60 11.92
N VAL A 83 7.48 7.35 10.85
CA VAL A 83 7.89 6.00 10.43
C VAL A 83 9.39 5.91 10.53
N ARG A 84 9.87 4.94 11.31
CA ARG A 84 11.28 4.59 11.42
C ARG A 84 11.60 3.43 10.47
N ASP A 85 12.63 3.60 9.64
CA ASP A 85 13.08 2.54 8.75
C ASP A 85 14.10 1.60 9.43
N SER A 86 14.50 0.56 8.72
CA SER A 86 15.48 -0.42 9.21
C SER A 86 16.89 0.17 9.41
N GLY A 87 17.19 1.32 8.81
CA GLY A 87 18.44 2.06 9.02
C GLY A 87 18.39 3.01 10.23
N GLY A 88 17.22 3.11 10.88
CA GLY A 88 17.01 3.95 12.04
C GLY A 88 16.58 5.38 11.71
N HIS A 89 16.43 5.75 10.44
CA HIS A 89 15.97 7.08 10.05
C HIS A 89 14.47 7.22 10.26
N GLU A 90 14.07 8.39 10.76
CA GLU A 90 12.67 8.73 10.99
C GLU A 90 12.16 9.72 9.96
N GLN A 91 10.94 9.51 9.50
CA GLN A 91 10.27 10.40 8.54
C GLN A 91 8.80 10.55 8.92
N LEU A 92 8.30 11.79 8.91
CA LEU A 92 6.87 12.05 9.02
C LEU A 92 6.20 11.75 7.67
N ARG A 93 5.18 10.89 7.68
CA ARG A 93 4.45 10.47 6.47
C ARG A 93 2.96 10.70 6.59
N TYR A 94 2.34 11.09 5.49
CA TYR A 94 0.89 11.14 5.36
C TYR A 94 0.31 9.72 5.40
N VAL A 95 -0.82 9.57 6.08
CA VAL A 95 -1.64 8.37 6.08
C VAL A 95 -2.91 8.67 5.31
N ILE A 96 -3.21 7.79 4.35
CA ILE A 96 -4.45 7.81 3.57
C ILE A 96 -5.15 6.46 3.75
N GLN A 97 -6.43 6.40 3.38
CA GLN A 97 -7.17 5.15 3.23
C GLN A 97 -7.53 4.94 1.76
N THR A 98 -7.45 3.69 1.33
CA THR A 98 -7.85 3.26 -0.01
C THR A 98 -8.35 1.82 0.04
N THR A 99 -9.17 1.42 -0.90
CA THR A 99 -9.62 0.05 -1.09
C THR A 99 -8.51 -0.77 -1.72
N LEU A 100 -8.13 -1.88 -1.07
CA LEU A 100 -7.28 -2.91 -1.66
C LEU A 100 -8.16 -3.90 -2.40
N LYS A 101 -7.76 -4.27 -3.62
CA LYS A 101 -8.30 -5.42 -4.34
C LYS A 101 -7.19 -6.36 -4.81
N ALA A 102 -7.32 -7.66 -4.53
CA ALA A 102 -6.38 -8.68 -4.98
C ALA A 102 -7.05 -10.07 -4.97
N GLY A 103 -7.20 -10.71 -6.13
CA GLY A 103 -8.06 -11.90 -6.25
C GLY A 103 -9.47 -11.63 -5.71
N GLU A 104 -9.94 -12.47 -4.79
CA GLU A 104 -11.24 -12.31 -4.10
C GLU A 104 -11.19 -11.32 -2.93
N LEU A 105 -10.01 -10.82 -2.54
CA LEU A 105 -9.88 -9.85 -1.46
C LEU A 105 -10.31 -8.47 -1.95
N CYS A 106 -11.23 -7.82 -1.21
CA CYS A 106 -11.65 -6.45 -1.44
C CYS A 106 -12.01 -5.78 -0.11
N TYR A 107 -11.16 -4.89 0.41
CA TYR A 107 -11.40 -4.23 1.70
C TYR A 107 -10.57 -2.94 1.87
N PRO A 108 -11.01 -1.99 2.71
CA PRO A 108 -10.25 -0.76 2.96
C PRO A 108 -8.97 -1.03 3.75
N ILE A 109 -7.90 -0.32 3.39
CA ILE A 109 -6.62 -0.33 4.10
C ILE A 109 -6.12 1.09 4.35
N GLU A 110 -5.40 1.27 5.46
CA GLU A 110 -4.56 2.45 5.66
C GLU A 110 -3.18 2.24 5.05
N MET A 111 -2.63 3.27 4.42
CA MET A 111 -1.27 3.25 3.93
C MET A 111 -0.56 4.60 4.09
N THR A 112 0.76 4.54 4.23
CA THR A 112 1.62 5.72 4.27
C THR A 112 2.13 6.06 2.88
N LEU A 113 2.20 7.36 2.56
CA LEU A 113 2.85 7.84 1.34
C LEU A 113 4.33 8.14 1.62
N THR A 114 5.22 7.76 0.71
CA THR A 114 6.66 8.01 0.85
C THR A 114 7.35 8.29 -0.48
N ALA A 115 8.21 9.30 -0.49
CA ALA A 115 9.16 9.54 -1.57
C ALA A 115 10.51 8.92 -1.19
N ARG A 116 10.79 7.72 -1.69
CA ARG A 116 12.06 7.01 -1.47
C ARG A 116 12.50 6.37 -2.77
N ASP A 117 13.42 7.03 -3.46
CA ASP A 117 13.89 6.59 -4.78
C ASP A 117 14.52 5.18 -4.76
N ASN A 118 15.02 4.73 -3.60
CA ASN A 118 15.65 3.42 -3.45
C ASN A 118 14.68 2.27 -3.10
N MET A 119 13.36 2.48 -3.13
CA MET A 119 12.39 1.41 -2.88
C MET A 119 12.29 0.44 -4.06
N ARG A 120 12.76 -0.80 -3.86
CA ARG A 120 12.64 -1.87 -4.86
C ARG A 120 11.18 -2.12 -5.26
N PHE A 121 10.24 -2.11 -4.32
CA PHE A 121 8.82 -2.30 -4.59
C PHE A 121 8.08 -0.97 -4.51
N ARG A 122 7.19 -0.70 -5.47
CA ARG A 122 6.37 0.52 -5.48
C ARG A 122 5.28 0.49 -4.40
N MET A 123 4.98 -0.69 -3.83
CA MET A 123 4.06 -0.86 -2.70
C MET A 123 4.56 -1.93 -1.73
N LEU A 124 4.35 -1.71 -0.43
CA LEU A 124 4.48 -2.72 0.63
C LEU A 124 3.11 -2.93 1.27
N LEU A 125 2.67 -4.18 1.41
CA LEU A 125 1.50 -4.54 2.21
C LEU A 125 1.94 -4.93 3.62
N GLY A 126 1.57 -4.13 4.62
CA GLY A 126 1.99 -4.34 6.01
C GLY A 126 1.02 -5.20 6.82
N ARG A 127 1.45 -5.59 8.02
CA ARG A 127 0.69 -6.49 8.92
C ARG A 127 -0.71 -6.00 9.26
N THR A 128 -0.94 -4.71 9.43
CA THR A 128 -2.28 -4.18 9.73
C THR A 128 -3.28 -4.52 8.63
N ALA A 129 -2.87 -4.42 7.35
CA ALA A 129 -3.73 -4.77 6.22
C ALA A 129 -3.90 -6.30 6.04
N MET A 130 -2.92 -7.09 6.49
CA MET A 130 -2.95 -8.55 6.39
C MET A 130 -3.77 -9.24 7.50
N THR A 131 -3.91 -8.60 8.65
CA THR A 131 -4.45 -9.22 9.87
C THR A 131 -5.88 -9.70 9.65
N GLY A 132 -6.10 -11.00 9.87
CA GLY A 132 -7.42 -11.64 9.69
C GLY A 132 -7.75 -12.07 8.26
N ASN A 133 -6.99 -11.59 7.25
CA ASN A 133 -7.33 -11.79 5.84
C ASN A 133 -6.41 -12.79 5.12
N VAL A 134 -5.10 -12.81 5.42
CA VAL A 134 -4.11 -13.54 4.60
C VAL A 134 -3.13 -14.41 5.40
N ILE A 135 -2.57 -15.41 4.72
CA ILE A 135 -1.38 -16.20 5.13
C ILE A 135 -0.33 -16.02 4.04
N VAL A 136 0.93 -15.77 4.42
CA VAL A 136 2.02 -15.53 3.46
C VAL A 136 2.83 -16.79 3.25
N ASP A 137 2.90 -17.26 2.01
CA ASP A 137 3.79 -18.30 1.54
C ASP A 137 5.06 -17.68 0.92
N PRO A 138 6.22 -17.78 1.58
CA PRO A 138 7.46 -17.19 1.07
C PRO A 138 8.06 -17.93 -0.13
N MET A 139 7.63 -19.17 -0.41
CA MET A 139 8.13 -19.94 -1.56
C MET A 139 7.50 -19.50 -2.89
N HIS A 140 6.33 -18.87 -2.84
CA HIS A 140 5.56 -18.56 -4.03
C HIS A 140 5.42 -17.05 -4.28
N SER A 141 5.05 -16.70 -5.50
CA SER A 141 4.72 -15.33 -5.92
C SER A 141 3.47 -15.39 -6.78
N PHE A 142 2.64 -14.35 -6.71
CA PHE A 142 1.49 -14.18 -7.60
C PHE A 142 0.44 -15.31 -7.48
N LEU A 143 0.19 -15.78 -6.26
CA LEU A 143 -0.80 -16.83 -6.00
C LEU A 143 -2.23 -16.34 -6.27
N LEU A 144 -2.47 -15.02 -6.21
CA LEU A 144 -3.77 -14.43 -6.47
C LEU A 144 -4.05 -14.20 -7.98
N GLY A 145 -3.12 -14.59 -8.85
CA GLY A 145 -3.29 -14.44 -10.30
C GLY A 145 -2.97 -13.03 -10.81
N LYS A 146 -3.56 -12.68 -11.96
CA LYS A 146 -3.26 -11.42 -12.64
C LYS A 146 -4.00 -10.23 -12.05
#